data_AF-A0A955JT57-F1
#
_entry.id   AF-A0A955JT57-F1
#
_cell.length_a   1.000
_cell.length_b   1.000
_cell.length_c   1.000
_cell.angle_alpha   90.00
_cell.angle_beta   90.00
_cell.angle_gamma   90.00
#
_symmetry.space_group_name_H-M   'P 1'
#
loop_
_entity.id
_entity.type
_entity.pdbx_description
1 polymer ?
#
loop_
_entity_poly.entity_id
_entity_poly.type
_entity_poly.pdbx_seq_one_letter_code
_entity_poly.pdbx_strand_id
1 'polypeptide(L)'
;MYKRVLLKLSGEQLQGQHDAGFDAERVIWIADEIKKAHGTGTEIIVMIGGGNYVRGAQVEGNGLQSPTAHNMGMLATLINAVALQDIFNAEGLPSRTLTNIKADQVADQFTHRRALSHLEKGRVVIIGGGSGRPFVTTDTAA
;
A
#
# COMPACT_ATOMS: atom_id res chain seq x y z
N MET A 1 5.67 4.19 -23.88
CA MET A 1 5.23 3.26 -22.81
C MET A 1 6.34 3.21 -21.76
N TYR A 2 6.02 3.39 -20.48
CA TYR A 2 7.04 3.40 -19.41
C TYR A 2 7.42 1.96 -19.04
N LYS A 3 8.70 1.69 -18.78
CA LYS A 3 9.15 0.36 -18.32
C LYS A 3 8.63 0.04 -16.93
N ARG A 4 8.63 1.04 -16.05
CA ARG A 4 8.28 0.91 -14.64
C ARG A 4 7.57 2.17 -14.16
N VAL A 5 6.56 1.99 -13.32
CA VAL A 5 5.81 3.07 -12.69
C VAL A 5 5.63 2.82 -11.20
N LEU A 6 5.62 3.91 -10.44
CA LEU A 6 5.15 3.93 -9.06
C LEU A 6 3.76 4.58 -9.05
N LEU A 7 2.77 3.82 -8.58
CA LEU A 7 1.39 4.23 -8.45
C LEU A 7 1.10 4.52 -6.98
N LYS A 8 0.99 5.79 -6.62
CA LYS A 8 0.54 6.17 -5.28
C LYS A 8 -0.98 6.14 -5.21
N LEU A 9 -1.50 5.38 -4.27
CA LEU A 9 -2.93 5.31 -3.94
C LEU A 9 -3.17 5.94 -2.57
N SER A 10 -4.23 6.75 -2.46
CA SER A 10 -4.70 7.22 -1.16
C SER A 10 -5.49 6.12 -0.47
N GLY A 11 -5.42 6.04 0.87
CA GLY A 11 -6.24 5.08 1.62
C GLY A 11 -7.73 5.33 1.41
N GLU A 12 -8.13 6.60 1.33
CA GLU A 12 -9.49 7.07 1.08
C GLU A 12 -10.05 6.54 -0.24
N GLN A 13 -9.20 6.30 -1.24
CA GLN A 13 -9.65 5.72 -2.50
C GLN A 13 -10.14 4.28 -2.35
N LEU A 14 -9.76 3.59 -1.27
CA LEU A 14 -10.21 2.25 -0.94
C LEU A 14 -11.51 2.25 -0.11
N GLN A 15 -11.91 3.36 0.53
CA GLN A 15 -13.09 3.40 1.40
C GLN A 15 -14.40 3.12 0.66
N GLY A 16 -14.45 3.46 -0.64
CA GLY A 16 -15.68 3.36 -1.42
C GLY A 16 -16.79 4.21 -0.80
N GLN A 17 -17.88 3.56 -0.41
CA GLN A 17 -19.04 4.20 0.25
C GLN A 17 -18.98 4.14 1.78
N HIS A 18 -17.96 3.54 2.38
CA HIS A 18 -17.85 3.36 3.83
C HIS A 18 -17.16 4.53 4.52
N ASP A 19 -17.50 4.77 5.80
CA ASP A 19 -16.87 5.81 6.63
C ASP A 19 -15.44 5.45 7.06
N ALA A 20 -15.14 4.15 7.16
CA ALA A 20 -13.83 3.60 7.54
C ALA A 20 -13.62 2.22 6.92
N GLY A 21 -12.36 1.78 6.83
CA GLY A 21 -12.01 0.48 6.25
C GLY A 21 -11.82 0.52 4.75
N PHE A 22 -12.15 -0.56 4.07
CA PHE A 22 -12.10 -0.62 2.61
C PHE A 22 -13.34 -1.33 2.04
N ASP A 23 -13.68 -0.96 0.81
CA ASP A 23 -14.69 -1.55 -0.03
C ASP A 23 -14.02 -2.53 -0.99
N ALA A 24 -14.41 -3.80 -0.93
CA ALA A 24 -13.83 -4.85 -1.78
C ALA A 24 -14.09 -4.60 -3.27
N GLU A 25 -15.27 -4.10 -3.65
CA GLU A 25 -15.59 -3.80 -5.06
C GLU A 25 -14.66 -2.70 -5.59
N ARG A 26 -14.34 -1.72 -4.74
CA ARG A 26 -13.42 -0.66 -5.09
C ARG A 26 -11.99 -1.18 -5.30
N VAL A 27 -11.54 -2.12 -4.47
CA VAL A 27 -10.23 -2.76 -4.63
C VAL A 27 -10.19 -3.63 -5.90
N ILE A 28 -11.25 -4.40 -6.18
CA ILE A 28 -11.35 -5.21 -7.40
C ILE A 28 -11.27 -4.32 -8.64
N TRP A 29 -12.01 -3.20 -8.63
CA TRP A 29 -11.94 -2.22 -9.72
C TRP A 29 -10.51 -1.68 -9.92
N ILE A 30 -9.79 -1.36 -8.83
CA ILE A 30 -8.38 -0.94 -8.91
C ILE A 30 -7.51 -2.05 -9.50
N ALA A 31 -7.73 -3.31 -9.10
CA ALA A 31 -6.99 -4.44 -9.63
C ALA A 31 -7.17 -4.55 -11.16
N ASP A 32 -8.39 -4.39 -11.65
CA ASP A 32 -8.69 -4.43 -13.09
C ASP A 32 -8.04 -3.28 -13.87
N GLU A 33 -8.00 -2.08 -13.33
CA GLU A 33 -7.27 -0.97 -13.96
C GLU A 33 -5.76 -1.23 -14.00
N ILE A 34 -5.19 -1.78 -12.92
CA ILE A 34 -3.77 -2.11 -12.85
C ILE A 34 -3.43 -3.26 -13.82
N LYS A 35 -4.30 -4.27 -13.97
CA LYS A 35 -4.12 -5.37 -14.93
C LYS A 35 -3.96 -4.86 -16.36
N LYS A 36 -4.68 -3.81 -16.76
CA LYS A 36 -4.55 -3.23 -18.11
C LYS A 36 -3.13 -2.74 -18.38
N ALA A 37 -2.52 -2.03 -17.42
CA ALA A 37 -1.14 -1.55 -17.54
C ALA A 37 -0.11 -2.67 -17.36
N HIS A 38 -0.35 -3.61 -16.44
CA HIS A 38 0.50 -4.78 -16.22
C HIS A 38 0.57 -5.69 -17.45
N GLY A 39 -0.56 -5.89 -18.13
CA GLY A 39 -0.67 -6.69 -19.35
C GLY A 39 0.14 -6.17 -20.54
N THR A 40 0.60 -4.91 -20.50
CA THR A 40 1.53 -4.36 -21.50
C THR A 40 3.01 -4.63 -21.18
N GLY A 41 3.30 -5.37 -20.10
CA GLY A 41 4.65 -5.61 -19.61
C GLY A 41 5.21 -4.48 -18.72
N THR A 42 4.37 -3.54 -18.29
CA THR A 42 4.78 -2.47 -17.36
C THR A 42 5.00 -3.06 -15.96
N GLU A 43 6.15 -2.79 -15.37
CA GLU A 43 6.43 -3.11 -13.96
C GLU A 43 5.75 -2.09 -13.04
N ILE A 44 4.93 -2.57 -12.10
CA ILE A 44 4.10 -1.68 -11.27
C ILE A 44 4.47 -1.84 -9.80
N ILE A 45 4.76 -0.71 -9.16
CA ILE A 45 4.90 -0.59 -7.71
C ILE A 45 3.71 0.22 -7.22
N VAL A 46 2.97 -0.30 -6.25
CA VAL A 46 1.86 0.40 -5.60
C VAL A 46 2.33 0.87 -4.24
N MET A 47 2.11 2.15 -3.95
CA MET A 47 2.35 2.71 -2.63
C MET A 47 1.04 3.23 -2.04
N ILE A 48 0.59 2.64 -0.94
CA ILE A 48 -0.76 2.86 -0.42
C ILE A 48 -0.76 3.70 0.87
N GLY A 49 -1.64 4.70 0.92
CA GLY A 49 -1.93 5.49 2.11
C GLY A 49 -2.83 4.75 3.12
N GLY A 50 -2.91 5.26 4.36
CA GLY A 50 -3.68 4.64 5.45
C GLY A 50 -4.83 5.49 5.98
N GLY A 51 -5.17 6.59 5.30
CA GLY A 51 -6.14 7.60 5.74
C GLY A 51 -7.59 7.10 5.86
N ASN A 52 -7.86 5.89 5.37
CA ASN A 52 -9.12 5.19 5.54
C ASN A 52 -9.32 4.51 6.89
N TYR A 53 -8.23 4.28 7.61
CA TYR A 53 -8.26 3.77 8.99
C TYR A 53 -7.79 4.82 9.99
N VAL A 54 -6.73 5.56 9.65
CA VAL A 54 -6.08 6.51 10.55
C VAL A 54 -5.72 7.78 9.79
N ARG A 55 -6.38 8.89 10.13
CA ARG A 55 -5.99 10.22 9.67
C ARG A 55 -5.16 10.88 10.77
N GLY A 56 -3.84 10.97 10.59
CA GLY A 56 -2.89 11.42 11.63
C GLY A 56 -3.32 12.70 12.36
N ALA A 57 -3.76 13.72 11.64
CA ALA A 57 -4.22 14.98 12.22
C ALA A 57 -5.51 14.87 13.07
N GLN A 58 -6.30 13.81 12.91
CA GLN A 58 -7.52 13.59 13.69
C GLN A 58 -7.27 12.80 14.98
N VAL A 59 -6.20 11.99 15.03
CA VAL A 59 -5.81 11.22 16.21
C VAL A 59 -4.80 11.94 17.10
N GLU A 60 -4.16 13.00 16.61
CA GLU A 60 -3.35 13.87 17.45
C GLU A 60 -4.21 14.63 18.46
N GLY A 61 -3.87 14.52 19.75
CA GLY A 61 -4.67 15.04 20.87
C GLY A 61 -5.10 13.96 21.85
N ASN A 62 -5.85 14.34 22.89
CA ASN A 62 -6.40 13.42 23.90
C ASN A 62 -5.37 12.49 24.58
N GLY A 63 -4.11 12.95 24.71
CA GLY A 63 -3.01 12.19 25.31
C GLY A 63 -2.15 11.41 24.30
N LEU A 64 -2.55 11.35 23.02
CA LEU A 64 -1.76 10.72 21.97
C LEU A 64 -0.69 11.68 21.42
N GLN A 65 0.56 11.25 21.42
CA GLN A 65 1.69 12.01 20.89
C GLN A 65 1.82 11.80 19.37
N SER A 66 2.26 12.82 18.63
CA SER A 66 2.43 12.74 17.16
C SER A 66 3.22 11.52 16.68
N PRO A 67 4.36 11.11 17.27
CA PRO A 67 5.09 9.91 16.83
C PRO A 67 4.21 8.65 16.82
N THR A 68 3.34 8.52 17.83
CA THR A 68 2.40 7.40 17.94
C THR A 68 1.33 7.48 16.85
N ALA A 69 0.79 8.67 16.58
CA ALA A 69 -0.17 8.87 15.49
C ALA A 69 0.42 8.48 14.12
N HIS A 70 1.68 8.86 13.86
CA HIS A 70 2.38 8.45 12.65
C HIS A 70 2.60 6.94 12.56
N ASN A 71 2.96 6.29 13.67
CA ASN A 71 3.09 4.83 13.71
C ASN A 71 1.75 4.14 13.40
N MET A 72 0.64 4.64 13.95
CA MET A 72 -0.71 4.15 13.63
C MET A 72 -1.02 4.31 12.14
N GLY A 73 -0.68 5.46 11.55
CA GLY A 73 -0.81 5.69 10.10
C GLY A 73 0.02 4.71 9.27
N MET A 74 1.27 4.44 9.64
CA MET A 74 2.11 3.46 8.94
C MET A 74 1.54 2.03 9.07
N LEU A 75 1.00 1.65 10.22
CA LEU A 75 0.31 0.37 10.39
C LEU A 75 -0.96 0.29 9.53
N ALA A 76 -1.73 1.37 9.43
CA ALA A 76 -2.88 1.44 8.53
C ALA A 76 -2.51 1.20 7.05
N THR A 77 -1.37 1.74 6.59
CA THR A 77 -0.87 1.43 5.23
C THR A 77 -0.54 -0.06 5.06
N LEU A 78 -0.03 -0.72 6.11
CA LEU A 78 0.27 -2.16 6.07
C LEU A 78 -1.01 -3.01 6.03
N ILE A 79 -2.05 -2.62 6.77
CA ILE A 79 -3.37 -3.27 6.69
C ILE A 79 -3.89 -3.22 5.24
N ASN A 80 -3.88 -2.03 4.62
CA ASN A 80 -4.28 -1.90 3.23
C ASN A 80 -3.41 -2.72 2.29
N ALA A 81 -2.09 -2.71 2.46
CA ALA A 81 -1.18 -3.43 1.58
C ALA A 81 -1.42 -4.95 1.61
N VAL A 82 -1.69 -5.54 2.78
CA VAL A 82 -2.03 -6.96 2.89
C VAL A 82 -3.38 -7.27 2.23
N ALA A 83 -4.39 -6.42 2.43
CA ALA A 83 -5.70 -6.57 1.78
C ALA A 83 -5.60 -6.47 0.25
N LEU A 84 -4.88 -5.47 -0.27
CA LEU A 84 -4.63 -5.31 -1.70
C LEU A 84 -3.93 -6.55 -2.29
N GLN A 85 -2.92 -7.10 -1.61
CA GLN A 85 -2.22 -8.29 -2.09
C GLN A 85 -3.17 -9.47 -2.27
N ASP A 86 -3.98 -9.75 -1.26
CA ASP A 86 -4.87 -10.91 -1.27
C ASP A 86 -5.93 -10.78 -2.38
N ILE A 87 -6.57 -9.61 -2.47
CA ILE A 87 -7.58 -9.33 -3.50
C ILE A 87 -6.96 -9.31 -4.89
N PHE A 88 -5.80 -8.68 -5.09
CA PHE A 88 -5.12 -8.69 -6.39
C PHE A 88 -4.79 -10.11 -6.83
N ASN A 89 -4.29 -10.96 -5.92
CA ASN A 89 -3.99 -12.36 -6.25
C ASN A 89 -5.26 -13.16 -6.56
N ALA A 90 -6.35 -12.96 -5.81
CA ALA A 90 -7.65 -13.59 -6.10
C ALA A 90 -8.18 -13.18 -7.49
N GLU A 91 -7.93 -11.93 -7.87
CA GLU A 91 -8.27 -11.37 -9.17
C GLU A 91 -7.28 -11.76 -10.29
N GLY A 92 -6.28 -12.59 -10.01
CA GLY A 92 -5.31 -13.05 -11.02
C GLY A 92 -4.27 -12.00 -11.41
N LEU A 93 -4.07 -10.96 -10.59
CA LEU A 93 -2.98 -10.00 -10.68
C LEU A 93 -1.89 -10.38 -9.66
N PRO A 94 -0.81 -11.09 -10.07
CA PRO A 94 0.19 -11.58 -9.14
C PRO A 94 0.84 -10.42 -8.39
N SER A 95 0.81 -10.45 -7.06
CA SER A 95 1.27 -9.35 -6.24
C SER A 95 2.05 -9.81 -5.02
N ARG A 96 2.88 -8.91 -4.48
CA ARG A 96 3.54 -9.10 -3.18
C ARG A 96 3.69 -7.82 -2.38
N THR A 97 3.36 -7.91 -1.12
CA THR A 97 3.52 -6.85 -0.13
C THR A 97 4.92 -6.87 0.44
N LEU A 98 5.56 -5.72 0.37
CA LEU A 98 6.79 -5.39 1.08
C LEU A 98 6.49 -4.31 2.12
N THR A 99 7.16 -4.36 3.26
CA THR A 99 6.94 -3.39 4.35
C THR A 99 8.21 -2.77 4.87
N ASN A 100 8.15 -1.47 5.17
CA ASN A 100 9.22 -0.76 5.87
C ASN A 100 9.19 -0.97 7.41
N ILE A 101 8.13 -1.58 7.93
CA ILE A 101 8.01 -2.01 9.33
C ILE A 101 8.43 -3.48 9.44
N LYS A 102 9.25 -3.83 10.43
CA LYS A 102 9.57 -5.24 10.69
C LYS A 102 8.32 -5.98 11.19
N ALA A 103 7.71 -6.76 10.31
CA ALA A 103 6.45 -7.45 10.53
C ALA A 103 6.47 -8.85 9.90
N ASP A 104 7.47 -9.65 10.29
CA ASP A 104 7.88 -10.90 9.62
C ASP A 104 6.76 -11.95 9.50
N GLN A 105 5.73 -11.88 10.34
CA GLN A 105 4.57 -12.78 10.29
C GLN A 105 3.52 -12.41 9.22
N VAL A 106 3.52 -11.17 8.73
CA VAL A 106 2.45 -10.64 7.87
C VAL A 106 2.95 -10.16 6.51
N ALA A 107 4.19 -9.68 6.40
CA ALA A 107 4.74 -9.17 5.15
C ALA A 107 6.27 -9.25 5.12
N ASP A 108 6.82 -9.41 3.91
CA ASP A 108 8.26 -9.42 3.71
C ASP A 108 8.85 -8.02 3.94
N GLN A 109 9.98 -7.93 4.63
CA GLN A 109 10.67 -6.65 4.79
C GLN A 109 11.12 -6.09 3.42
N PHE A 110 10.87 -4.80 3.20
CA PHE A 110 11.31 -4.08 2.03
C PHE A 110 12.83 -4.04 1.95
N THR A 111 13.35 -4.46 0.79
CA THR A 111 14.68 -4.10 0.32
C THR A 111 14.58 -3.86 -1.18
N HIS A 112 15.40 -2.97 -1.73
CA HIS A 112 15.43 -2.71 -3.16
C HIS A 112 15.60 -4.00 -3.98
N ARG A 113 16.50 -4.90 -3.54
CA ARG A 113 16.74 -6.20 -4.21
C ARG A 113 15.52 -7.12 -4.19
N ARG A 114 14.77 -7.16 -3.08
CA ARG A 114 13.52 -7.95 -3.01
C ARG A 114 12.47 -7.36 -3.96
N ALA A 115 12.27 -6.04 -3.94
CA ALA A 115 11.34 -5.38 -4.83
C ALA A 115 11.65 -5.70 -6.30
N LEU A 116 12.91 -5.53 -6.73
CA LEU A 116 13.36 -5.90 -8.08
C LEU A 116 13.07 -7.36 -8.40
N SER A 117 13.40 -8.29 -7.51
CA SER A 117 13.16 -9.73 -7.75
C SER A 117 11.67 -10.06 -7.93
N HIS A 118 10.76 -9.34 -7.28
CA HIS A 118 9.32 -9.51 -7.49
C HIS A 118 8.87 -8.94 -8.84
N LEU A 119 9.36 -7.76 -9.22
CA LEU A 119 9.06 -7.14 -10.51
C LEU A 119 9.55 -8.01 -11.68
N GLU A 120 10.76 -8.55 -11.60
CA GLU A 120 11.34 -9.48 -12.59
C GLU A 120 10.52 -10.77 -12.75
N LYS A 121 9.78 -11.18 -11.70
CA LYS A 121 8.85 -12.32 -11.72
C LYS A 121 7.46 -11.93 -12.23
N GLY A 122 7.28 -10.71 -12.75
CA GLY A 122 6.01 -10.20 -13.24
C GLY A 122 4.99 -9.92 -12.14
N ARG A 123 5.42 -9.69 -10.89
CA ARG A 123 4.51 -9.39 -9.78
C ARG A 123 4.41 -7.88 -9.56
N VAL A 124 3.21 -7.39 -9.25
CA VAL A 124 3.01 -6.05 -8.69
C VAL A 124 3.60 -6.02 -7.28
N VAL A 125 4.42 -5.02 -6.97
CA VAL A 125 4.97 -4.82 -5.62
C VAL A 125 4.11 -3.80 -4.89
N ILE A 126 3.58 -4.16 -3.73
CA ILE A 126 2.77 -3.26 -2.89
C ILE A 126 3.59 -2.87 -1.67
N ILE A 127 3.75 -1.58 -1.42
CA ILE A 127 4.56 -1.07 -0.31
C ILE A 127 3.64 -0.58 0.81
N GLY A 128 3.76 -1.24 1.97
CA GLY A 128 3.17 -0.82 3.24
C GLY A 128 4.23 -0.29 4.22
N GLY A 129 3.76 0.30 5.32
CA GLY A 129 4.63 0.88 6.36
C GLY A 129 5.13 2.30 6.07
N GLY A 130 4.59 3.00 5.07
CA GLY A 130 5.03 4.35 4.68
C GLY A 130 6.54 4.41 4.40
N SER A 131 7.24 5.41 4.94
CA SER A 131 8.71 5.52 4.90
C SER A 131 9.42 4.71 5.99
N GLY A 132 8.67 4.06 6.90
CA GLY A 132 9.19 3.48 8.14
C GLY A 132 9.64 4.51 9.18
N ARG A 133 9.38 5.82 8.96
CA ARG A 133 9.78 6.91 9.84
C ARG A 133 8.59 7.84 10.14
N PRO A 134 8.38 8.24 11.40
CA PRO A 134 7.40 9.28 11.74
C PRO A 134 7.66 10.60 11.00
N PHE A 135 6.62 11.43 10.86
CA PHE A 135 6.66 12.76 10.25
C PHE A 135 6.93 12.80 8.73
N VAL A 136 6.86 11.65 8.05
CA VAL A 136 7.02 11.55 6.60
C VAL A 136 5.73 11.02 5.99
N THR A 137 5.21 11.71 4.97
CA THR A 137 3.99 11.29 4.27
C THR A 137 4.28 10.20 3.25
N THR A 138 3.25 9.46 2.85
CA THR A 138 3.36 8.50 1.74
C THR A 138 3.82 9.18 0.45
N ASP A 139 3.44 10.44 0.21
CA ASP A 139 3.86 11.19 -0.99
C ASP A 139 5.36 11.53 -0.99
N THR A 140 6.00 11.60 0.18
CA THR A 140 7.47 11.80 0.27
C THR A 140 8.25 10.50 0.08
N ALA A 141 7.59 9.36 0.28
CA ALA A 141 8.22 8.05 0.14
C ALA A 141 7.90 7.36 -1.20
N ALA A 142 6.91 7.88 -1.94
CA ALA A 142 6.59 7.59 -3.33
C ALA A 142 7.55 8.34 -4.27
#